data_AF-A0A832QZ41-F1
#
_entry.id   AF-A0A832QZ41-F1
#
_cell.length_a   1.000
_cell.length_b   1.000
_cell.length_c   1.000
_cell.angle_alpha   90.00
_cell.angle_beta   90.00
_cell.angle_gamma   90.00
#
_symmetry.space_group_name_H-M   'P 1'
#
loop_
_entity.id
_entity.type
_entity.pdbx_description
1 polymer ?
#
loop_
_entity_poly.entity_id
_entity_poly.type
_entity_poly.pdbx_seq_one_letter_code
_entity_poly.pdbx_strand_id
1 'polypeptide(L)'
;MASGGGDHARRETLTLITSRVGDAPVRKPFFLDAGTDIVSACRQMAAAGVTDVLVQDGGAAGDRLGIFTTTNLRDVLLMDRPPEAITLREVAAFPAITIERGAELFEAMILMLRHGVHRLVVCERGQVAGVLRQLDLMGFLANHSHLIALEAAEAGSVPALKHAADQIAPLVAVLHQDGVRIEVIARLVGELNRTVFRRLWELVAPESLRENSCLIVMGSEGRGEQIMRTDQDNGLILRDGVAPETAAEATAAFTAALVDFGYPPCPGGIMASRPDWCRPVAGFRRAIGQWVHGDDPEGPMKLAIFMDALAVSGDAELLAGLRAHLARLMSDSDAYLARFAASVNSFSQDRSWWSRLPGMTGRGSAEIDIKKLGIFPIVQGARALALKYRVSDLPTTARLAALAQARRITPAQARDLSDALHFLMGVKLDSNLRQIEDGRAPDNLIRLDALGALDREGLKEALAIVRGFRDWITQHFRLQT
;
A
#
# COMPACT_ATOMS: atom_id res chain seq x y z
N MET A 1 27.65 -8.66 0.73
CA MET A 1 27.04 -7.43 1.29
C MET A 1 27.40 -6.20 0.45
N ALA A 2 27.09 -6.18 -0.86
CA ALA A 2 27.41 -5.03 -1.72
C ALA A 2 26.42 -4.86 -2.89
N SER A 3 25.12 -5.14 -2.68
CA SER A 3 24.08 -5.01 -3.72
C SER A 3 22.98 -4.00 -3.39
N GLY A 4 23.03 -3.33 -2.22
CA GLY A 4 21.96 -2.42 -1.78
C GLY A 4 22.01 -1.00 -2.38
N GLY A 5 23.12 -0.59 -2.98
CA GLY A 5 23.30 0.79 -3.48
C GLY A 5 22.80 1.06 -4.90
N GLY A 6 22.74 0.02 -5.76
CA GLY A 6 22.35 0.17 -7.16
C GLY A 6 20.84 0.38 -7.35
N ASP A 7 20.02 -0.31 -6.56
CA ASP A 7 18.56 -0.25 -6.66
C ASP A 7 17.98 1.07 -6.10
N HIS A 8 18.68 1.70 -5.15
CA HIS A 8 18.28 2.99 -4.61
C HIS A 8 18.47 4.12 -5.63
N ALA A 9 19.64 4.17 -6.28
CA ALA A 9 19.96 5.17 -7.29
C ALA A 9 19.01 5.09 -8.52
N ARG A 10 18.53 3.90 -8.87
CA ARG A 10 17.58 3.70 -9.98
C ARG A 10 16.18 4.26 -9.67
N ARG A 11 15.69 4.08 -8.43
CA ARG A 11 14.42 4.67 -7.94
C ARG A 11 14.47 6.17 -7.93
N GLU A 12 15.54 6.72 -7.36
CA GLU A 12 15.78 8.16 -7.36
C GLU A 12 15.75 8.68 -8.81
N THR A 13 16.39 7.98 -9.74
CA THR A 13 16.44 8.36 -11.17
C THR A 13 15.07 8.33 -11.84
N LEU A 14 14.23 7.31 -11.60
CA LEU A 14 12.88 7.23 -12.19
C LEU A 14 11.95 8.29 -11.59
N THR A 15 11.93 8.44 -10.26
CA THR A 15 11.16 9.50 -9.59
C THR A 15 11.62 10.89 -10.04
N LEU A 16 12.91 11.08 -10.29
CA LEU A 16 13.44 12.31 -10.89
C LEU A 16 12.89 12.59 -12.30
N ILE A 17 12.71 11.55 -13.11
CA ILE A 17 12.27 11.67 -14.51
C ILE A 17 10.76 11.88 -14.61
N THR A 18 9.97 11.34 -13.68
CA THR A 18 8.50 11.35 -13.77
C THR A 18 7.80 12.40 -12.90
N SER A 19 8.49 12.99 -11.92
CA SER A 19 7.91 13.97 -10.99
C SER A 19 8.18 15.41 -11.40
N ARG A 20 7.29 16.31 -11.00
CA ARG A 20 7.40 17.76 -11.16
C ARG A 20 7.92 18.43 -9.90
N VAL A 21 8.42 19.65 -10.03
CA VAL A 21 8.87 20.51 -8.93
C VAL A 21 7.78 20.70 -7.86
N GLY A 22 6.52 20.81 -8.29
CA GLY A 22 5.37 20.96 -7.40
C GLY A 22 5.07 19.74 -6.52
N ASP A 23 5.61 18.56 -6.86
CA ASP A 23 5.39 17.32 -6.12
C ASP A 23 6.37 17.19 -4.94
N ALA A 24 7.52 17.85 -5.02
CA ALA A 24 8.50 17.91 -3.94
C ALA A 24 8.12 18.97 -2.88
N PRO A 25 8.59 18.86 -1.63
CA PRO A 25 8.33 19.87 -0.60
C PRO A 25 8.91 21.23 -0.97
N VAL A 26 8.04 22.16 -1.40
CA VAL A 26 8.37 23.56 -1.67
C VAL A 26 8.12 24.37 -0.41
N ARG A 27 9.17 24.99 0.15
CA ARG A 27 9.06 25.74 1.40
C ARG A 27 8.47 27.12 1.16
N LYS A 28 7.63 27.56 2.11
CA LYS A 28 7.08 28.92 2.11
C LYS A 28 8.23 29.94 2.05
N PRO A 29 8.19 30.92 1.14
CA PRO A 29 9.26 31.89 1.02
C PRO A 29 9.27 32.83 2.23
N PHE A 30 10.47 33.15 2.71
CA PHE A 30 10.69 34.20 3.70
C PHE A 30 11.41 35.35 3.01
N PHE A 31 10.89 36.57 3.12
CA PHE A 31 11.40 37.74 2.41
C PHE A 31 12.01 38.76 3.37
N LEU A 32 13.11 39.38 2.96
CA LEU A 32 13.70 40.55 3.61
C LEU A 32 14.07 41.60 2.57
N ASP A 33 14.09 42.87 3.01
CA ASP A 33 14.54 43.99 2.20
C ASP A 33 16.08 43.97 2.04
N ALA A 34 16.57 44.31 0.84
CA ALA A 34 17.99 44.31 0.52
C ALA A 34 18.83 45.27 1.39
N GLY A 35 18.23 46.31 1.98
CA GLY A 35 18.87 47.23 2.92
C GLY A 35 19.05 46.66 4.33
N THR A 36 18.48 45.49 4.64
CA THR A 36 18.64 44.85 5.96
C THR A 36 20.10 44.48 6.19
N ASP A 37 20.66 44.82 7.35
CA ASP A 37 22.01 44.42 7.76
C ASP A 37 22.10 42.92 8.09
N ILE A 38 23.30 42.33 8.00
CA ILE A 38 23.48 40.89 8.15
C ILE A 38 23.13 40.38 9.55
N VAL A 39 23.36 41.16 10.61
CA VAL A 39 23.03 40.73 11.97
C VAL A 39 21.51 40.71 12.18
N SER A 40 20.81 41.75 11.72
CA SER A 40 19.35 41.80 11.73
C SER A 40 18.73 40.70 10.88
N ALA A 41 19.30 40.43 9.71
CA ALA A 41 18.84 39.33 8.85
C ALA A 41 19.01 37.98 9.55
N CYS A 42 20.16 37.70 10.17
CA CYS A 42 20.41 36.46 10.89
C CYS A 42 19.47 36.28 12.09
N ARG A 43 19.17 37.35 12.85
CA ARG A 43 18.21 37.31 13.96
C ARG A 43 16.80 36.97 13.47
N GLN A 44 16.36 37.57 12.37
CA GLN A 44 15.05 37.30 11.78
C GLN A 44 14.96 35.87 11.22
N MET A 45 16.02 35.40 10.55
CA MET A 45 16.12 34.01 10.09
C MET A 45 16.04 33.01 11.25
N ALA A 46 16.76 33.27 12.36
CA ALA A 46 16.72 32.43 13.55
C ALA A 46 15.33 32.42 14.21
N ALA A 47 14.69 33.57 14.34
CA ALA A 47 13.34 33.69 14.92
C ALA A 47 12.28 32.97 14.06
N ALA A 48 12.44 32.97 12.74
CA ALA A 48 11.57 32.25 11.81
C ALA A 48 11.95 30.78 11.61
N GLY A 49 13.07 30.31 12.20
CA GLY A 49 13.56 28.95 12.03
C GLY A 49 13.99 28.59 10.60
N VAL A 50 14.41 29.59 9.81
CA VAL A 50 14.80 29.41 8.40
C VAL A 50 16.32 29.53 8.22
N THR A 51 16.83 28.89 7.17
CA THR A 51 18.27 28.83 6.84
C THR A 51 18.63 29.60 5.57
N ASP A 52 17.63 30.20 4.95
CA ASP A 52 17.71 30.94 3.71
C ASP A 52 16.58 31.98 3.68
N VAL A 53 16.81 33.05 2.93
CA VAL A 53 15.88 34.16 2.78
C VAL A 53 15.95 34.71 1.37
N LEU A 54 14.79 35.07 0.83
CA LEU A 54 14.68 35.77 -0.44
C LEU A 54 14.84 37.26 -0.21
N VAL A 55 15.72 37.88 -0.99
CA VAL A 55 16.08 39.30 -0.83
C VAL A 55 15.39 40.09 -1.93
N GLN A 56 14.51 41.00 -1.52
CA GLN A 56 13.85 41.93 -2.42
C GLN A 56 14.67 43.21 -2.52
N ASP A 57 15.14 43.51 -3.72
CA ASP A 57 15.86 44.74 -4.02
C ASP A 57 15.03 45.62 -4.97
N GLY A 58 14.25 46.54 -4.39
CA GLY A 58 13.59 47.63 -5.11
C GLY A 58 14.53 48.81 -5.26
N GLY A 59 15.29 48.89 -6.36
CA GLY A 59 16.26 49.95 -6.63
C GLY A 59 16.00 50.69 -7.96
N ALA A 60 16.75 51.77 -8.19
CA ALA A 60 16.59 52.63 -9.39
C ALA A 60 16.81 51.91 -10.74
N ALA A 61 17.35 50.69 -10.73
CA ALA A 61 17.62 49.85 -11.91
C ALA A 61 16.55 48.77 -12.16
N GLY A 62 15.44 48.76 -11.40
CA GLY A 62 14.37 47.77 -11.46
C GLY A 62 14.40 46.77 -10.31
N ASP A 63 13.26 46.08 -10.09
CA ASP A 63 13.11 45.09 -9.02
C ASP A 63 13.95 43.84 -9.31
N ARG A 64 14.80 43.46 -8.36
CA ARG A 64 15.60 42.23 -8.44
C ARG A 64 15.33 41.33 -7.24
N LEU A 65 15.24 40.03 -7.51
CA LEU A 65 15.12 39.01 -6.49
C LEU A 65 16.46 38.30 -6.31
N GLY A 66 16.92 38.20 -5.07
CA GLY A 66 18.12 37.48 -4.67
C GLY A 66 17.84 36.43 -3.62
N ILE A 67 18.87 35.68 -3.25
CA ILE A 67 18.82 34.72 -2.15
C ILE A 67 20.05 34.87 -1.26
N PHE A 68 19.83 34.87 0.05
CA PHE A 68 20.88 34.83 1.06
C PHE A 68 20.75 33.55 1.88
N THR A 69 21.87 32.89 2.11
CA THR A 69 21.94 31.59 2.80
C THR A 69 23.06 31.59 3.83
N THR A 70 23.12 30.54 4.65
CA THR A 70 24.23 30.31 5.58
C THR A 70 25.60 30.24 4.88
N THR A 71 25.67 29.88 3.59
CA THR A 71 26.90 29.93 2.80
C THR A 71 27.38 31.37 2.59
N ASN A 72 26.45 32.30 2.30
CA ASN A 72 26.79 33.72 2.16
C ASN A 72 27.28 34.31 3.49
N LEU A 73 26.66 33.89 4.62
CA LEU A 73 27.09 34.32 5.95
C LEU A 73 28.55 33.95 6.25
N ARG A 74 29.00 32.76 5.84
CA ARG A 74 30.41 32.36 5.96
C ARG A 74 31.32 33.38 5.27
N ASP A 75 30.96 33.82 4.07
CA ASP A 75 31.78 34.74 3.28
C ASP A 75 31.73 36.17 3.86
N VAL A 76 30.60 36.58 4.44
CA VAL A 76 30.49 37.84 5.21
C VAL A 76 31.49 37.88 6.37
N LEU A 77 31.64 36.77 7.10
CA LEU A 77 32.55 36.69 8.26
C LEU A 77 34.04 36.80 7.86
N LEU A 78 34.36 36.67 6.57
CA LEU A 78 35.72 36.82 6.04
C LEU A 78 36.03 38.26 5.58
N MET A 79 35.06 39.18 5.63
CA MET A 79 35.26 40.56 5.20
C MET A 79 35.89 41.43 6.30
N ASP A 80 36.72 42.41 5.92
CA ASP A 80 37.34 43.40 6.83
C ASP A 80 36.34 44.50 7.28
N ARG A 81 35.08 44.14 7.47
CA ARG A 81 34.00 45.02 7.92
C ARG A 81 33.10 44.28 8.93
N PRO A 82 32.61 44.97 9.97
CA PRO A 82 31.68 44.36 10.90
C PRO A 82 30.38 43.96 10.17
N PRO A 83 29.79 42.77 10.44
CA PRO A 83 28.57 42.30 9.78
C PRO A 83 27.38 43.26 9.87
N GLU A 84 27.30 44.08 10.92
CA GLU A 84 26.27 45.13 11.10
C GLU A 84 26.39 46.27 10.07
N ALA A 85 27.57 46.46 9.48
CA ALA A 85 27.81 47.48 8.46
C ALA A 85 27.64 46.95 7.04
N ILE A 86 27.29 45.67 6.86
CA ILE A 86 27.11 45.00 5.57
C ILE A 86 25.63 44.72 5.39
N THR A 87 25.11 44.98 4.19
CA THR A 87 23.69 44.77 3.86
C THR A 87 23.48 43.53 3.01
N LEU A 88 22.26 42.97 3.02
CA LEU A 88 21.88 41.84 2.16
C LEU A 88 22.11 42.14 0.67
N ARG A 89 21.94 43.40 0.25
CA ARG A 89 22.24 43.89 -1.11
C ARG A 89 23.65 43.57 -1.56
N GLU A 90 24.63 43.64 -0.66
CA GLU A 90 26.04 43.49 -0.98
C GLU A 90 26.45 42.02 -1.11
N VAL A 91 25.75 41.10 -0.45
CA VAL A 91 26.24 39.72 -0.23
C VAL A 91 25.25 38.61 -0.60
N ALA A 92 23.99 38.95 -0.89
CA ALA A 92 23.05 37.99 -1.46
C ALA A 92 23.38 37.69 -2.92
N ALA A 93 23.03 36.50 -3.38
CA ALA A 93 23.22 36.10 -4.77
C ALA A 93 22.08 36.67 -5.64
N PHE A 94 22.43 37.46 -6.66
CA PHE A 94 21.49 38.04 -7.63
C PHE A 94 21.91 37.71 -9.08
N PRO A 95 20.96 37.43 -9.99
CA PRO A 95 19.56 37.12 -9.71
C PRO A 95 19.44 35.74 -9.05
N ALA A 96 18.37 35.51 -8.28
CA ALA A 96 18.04 34.19 -7.78
C ALA A 96 17.76 33.24 -8.96
N ILE A 97 18.26 32.01 -8.89
CA ILE A 97 17.98 30.98 -9.89
C ILE A 97 16.55 30.46 -9.66
N THR A 98 15.72 30.57 -10.68
CA THR A 98 14.29 30.22 -10.62
C THR A 98 13.97 28.96 -11.41
N ILE A 99 12.86 28.32 -11.06
CA ILE A 99 12.26 27.21 -11.80
C ILE A 99 10.73 27.27 -11.71
N GLU A 100 10.03 26.91 -12.79
CA GLU A 100 8.56 26.83 -12.78
C GLU A 100 8.08 25.64 -11.94
N ARG A 101 6.99 25.82 -11.20
CA ARG A 101 6.38 24.77 -10.36
C ARG A 101 5.96 23.54 -11.16
N GLY A 102 5.57 23.74 -12.41
CA GLY A 102 5.21 22.66 -13.33
C GLY A 102 6.40 21.98 -14.02
N ALA A 103 7.64 22.46 -13.85
CA ALA A 103 8.82 21.87 -14.47
C ALA A 103 9.14 20.50 -13.88
N GLU A 104 9.89 19.69 -14.62
CA GLU A 104 10.30 18.35 -14.18
C GLU A 104 11.41 18.43 -13.10
N LEU A 105 11.43 17.47 -12.18
CA LEU A 105 12.33 17.48 -11.02
C LEU A 105 13.80 17.24 -11.43
N PHE A 106 14.05 16.51 -12.52
CA PHE A 106 15.40 16.37 -13.07
C PHE A 106 15.96 17.70 -13.61
N GLU A 107 15.11 18.58 -14.18
CA GLU A 107 15.54 19.92 -14.62
C GLU A 107 15.98 20.76 -13.41
N ALA A 108 15.28 20.61 -12.28
CA ALA A 108 15.68 21.24 -11.02
C ALA A 108 17.08 20.80 -10.58
N MET A 109 17.39 19.51 -10.67
CA MET A 109 18.73 19.01 -10.35
C MET A 109 19.79 19.52 -11.34
N ILE A 110 19.48 19.54 -12.63
CA ILE A 110 20.41 20.04 -13.66
C ILE A 110 20.71 21.53 -13.40
N LEU A 111 19.70 22.33 -13.05
CA LEU A 111 19.90 23.74 -12.68
C LEU A 111 20.75 23.89 -11.42
N MET A 112 20.47 23.11 -10.38
CA MET A 112 21.26 23.09 -9.15
C MET A 112 22.73 22.75 -9.42
N LEU A 113 22.98 21.72 -10.24
CA LEU A 113 24.33 21.30 -10.63
C LEU A 113 25.03 22.37 -11.49
N ARG A 114 24.34 22.86 -12.54
CA ARG A 114 24.88 23.84 -13.48
C ARG A 114 25.31 25.14 -12.79
N HIS A 115 24.50 25.61 -11.84
CA HIS A 115 24.76 26.85 -11.12
C HIS A 115 25.49 26.66 -9.80
N GLY A 116 25.76 25.41 -9.38
CA GLY A 116 26.40 25.11 -8.10
C GLY A 116 25.58 25.57 -6.90
N VAL A 117 24.24 25.56 -7.01
CA VAL A 117 23.32 26.02 -5.97
C VAL A 117 22.53 24.87 -5.37
N HIS A 118 22.27 24.93 -4.07
CA HIS A 118 21.47 23.92 -3.36
C HIS A 118 19.99 24.31 -3.20
N ARG A 119 19.58 25.42 -3.81
CA ARG A 119 18.24 26.00 -3.66
C ARG A 119 17.81 26.64 -4.96
N LEU A 120 16.54 26.45 -5.32
CA LEU A 120 15.90 27.12 -6.44
C LEU A 120 14.66 27.86 -5.94
N VAL A 121 14.42 29.04 -6.50
CA VAL A 121 13.17 29.78 -6.27
C VAL A 121 12.10 29.20 -7.18
N VAL A 122 11.04 28.66 -6.60
CA VAL A 122 9.93 28.08 -7.34
C VAL A 122 8.95 29.18 -7.69
N CYS A 123 8.65 29.34 -8.98
CA CYS A 123 7.70 30.29 -9.51
C CYS A 123 6.42 29.58 -9.97
N GLU A 124 5.28 30.23 -9.83
CA GLU A 124 4.01 29.79 -10.41
C GLU A 124 3.30 31.02 -11.00
N ARG A 125 3.02 31.00 -12.30
CA ARG A 125 2.37 32.11 -13.02
C ARG A 125 3.08 33.47 -12.82
N GLY A 126 4.41 33.44 -12.81
CA GLY A 126 5.25 34.63 -12.64
C GLY A 126 5.33 35.17 -11.20
N GLN A 127 4.78 34.46 -10.21
CA GLN A 127 4.88 34.80 -8.79
C GLN A 127 5.75 33.77 -8.04
N VAL A 128 6.43 34.21 -6.98
CA VAL A 128 7.19 33.30 -6.12
C VAL A 128 6.24 32.42 -5.32
N ALA A 129 6.25 31.12 -5.60
CA ALA A 129 5.50 30.11 -4.85
C ALA A 129 6.27 29.61 -3.63
N GLY A 130 7.61 29.57 -3.71
CA GLY A 130 8.45 29.19 -2.58
C GLY A 130 9.90 28.85 -2.96
N VAL A 131 10.54 28.04 -2.12
CA VAL A 131 11.95 27.62 -2.29
C VAL A 131 12.04 26.11 -2.24
N LEU A 132 12.62 25.51 -3.28
CA LEU A 132 12.97 24.10 -3.34
C LEU A 132 14.43 23.93 -2.89
N ARG A 133 14.67 23.17 -1.82
CA ARG A 133 16.02 22.85 -1.35
C ARG A 133 16.44 21.48 -1.86
N GLN A 134 17.71 21.31 -2.20
CA GLN A 134 18.25 20.03 -2.65
C GLN A 134 18.02 18.93 -1.61
N LEU A 135 18.15 19.22 -0.31
CA LEU A 135 17.86 18.24 0.74
C LEU A 135 16.40 17.77 0.77
N ASP A 136 15.44 18.67 0.51
CA ASP A 136 14.02 18.30 0.45
C ASP A 136 13.74 17.49 -0.82
N LEU A 137 14.39 17.82 -1.93
CA LEU A 137 14.35 17.06 -3.18
C LEU A 137 14.91 15.63 -2.97
N MET A 138 16.11 15.50 -2.38
CA MET A 138 16.70 14.19 -2.09
C MET A 138 15.84 13.38 -1.11
N GLY A 139 15.26 14.04 -0.10
CA GLY A 139 14.33 13.39 0.82
C GLY A 139 13.07 12.89 0.13
N PHE A 140 12.52 13.64 -0.83
CA PHE A 140 11.38 13.24 -1.66
C PHE A 140 11.69 11.99 -2.48
N LEU A 141 12.87 11.93 -3.11
CA LEU A 141 13.30 10.77 -3.89
C LEU A 141 13.53 9.52 -3.02
N ALA A 142 14.07 9.71 -1.82
CA ALA A 142 14.40 8.61 -0.92
C ALA A 142 13.17 7.98 -0.22
N ASN A 143 12.07 8.73 -0.06
CA ASN A 143 10.96 8.38 0.84
C ASN A 143 9.56 8.44 0.21
N HIS A 144 9.41 8.21 -1.10
CA HIS A 144 8.13 8.37 -1.80
C HIS A 144 6.95 7.61 -1.12
N SER A 145 7.16 6.39 -0.63
CA SER A 145 6.11 5.65 0.11
C SER A 145 5.72 6.29 1.44
N HIS A 146 6.65 6.96 2.14
CA HIS A 146 6.36 7.68 3.37
C HIS A 146 5.56 8.95 3.10
N LEU A 147 5.84 9.64 2.00
CA LEU A 147 5.06 10.81 1.58
C LEU A 147 3.62 10.45 1.25
N ILE A 148 3.40 9.36 0.50
CA ILE A 148 2.05 8.83 0.25
C ILE A 148 1.32 8.56 1.56
N ALA A 149 2.00 7.93 2.54
CA ALA A 149 1.40 7.65 3.85
C ALA A 149 1.05 8.94 4.61
N LEU A 150 1.92 9.96 4.59
CA LEU A 150 1.67 11.25 5.23
C LEU A 150 0.50 11.99 4.58
N GLU A 151 0.50 12.08 3.25
CA GLU A 151 -0.57 12.72 2.48
C GLU A 151 -1.92 12.02 2.72
N ALA A 152 -1.93 10.68 2.72
CA ALA A 152 -3.11 9.90 3.04
C ALA A 152 -3.59 10.13 4.48
N ALA A 153 -2.69 10.26 5.45
CA ALA A 153 -3.06 10.50 6.85
C ALA A 153 -3.59 11.92 7.09
N GLU A 154 -3.02 12.93 6.42
CA GLU A 154 -3.37 14.34 6.60
C GLU A 154 -4.50 14.82 5.66
N ALA A 155 -4.94 13.98 4.72
CA ALA A 155 -5.98 14.34 3.74
C ALA A 155 -7.23 14.93 4.40
N GLY A 156 -7.56 16.18 4.09
CA GLY A 156 -8.72 16.89 4.66
C GLY A 156 -10.06 16.59 3.98
N SER A 157 -10.05 15.82 2.89
CA SER A 157 -11.25 15.53 2.09
C SER A 157 -11.08 14.21 1.31
N VAL A 158 -12.20 13.62 0.87
CA VAL A 158 -12.20 12.38 0.06
C VAL A 158 -11.42 12.58 -1.25
N PRO A 159 -11.55 13.69 -2.00
CA PRO A 159 -10.74 13.93 -3.19
C PRO A 159 -9.23 14.04 -2.91
N ALA A 160 -8.83 14.69 -1.82
CA ALA A 160 -7.42 14.75 -1.43
C ALA A 160 -6.88 13.35 -1.07
N LEU A 161 -7.69 12.54 -0.39
CA LEU A 161 -7.33 11.16 -0.06
C LEU A 161 -7.22 10.28 -1.30
N LYS A 162 -8.10 10.48 -2.30
CA LYS A 162 -8.02 9.81 -3.60
C LYS A 162 -6.66 10.06 -4.27
N HIS A 163 -6.20 11.31 -4.23
CA HIS A 163 -4.92 11.69 -4.83
C HIS A 163 -3.76 10.90 -4.21
N ALA A 164 -3.69 10.81 -2.89
CA ALA A 164 -2.72 9.98 -2.20
C ALA A 164 -2.85 8.49 -2.57
N ALA A 165 -4.09 7.96 -2.60
CA ALA A 165 -4.33 6.57 -2.96
C ALA A 165 -3.86 6.24 -4.39
N ASP A 166 -4.07 7.14 -5.35
CA ASP A 166 -3.68 7.01 -6.77
C ASP A 166 -2.18 6.91 -7.01
N GLN A 167 -1.35 7.33 -6.06
CA GLN A 167 0.10 7.17 -6.12
C GLN A 167 0.58 5.74 -5.78
N ILE A 168 -0.25 4.90 -5.15
CA ILE A 168 0.14 3.54 -4.72
C ILE A 168 0.42 2.63 -5.92
N ALA A 169 -0.40 2.67 -6.97
CA ALA A 169 -0.22 1.78 -8.13
C ALA A 169 1.06 2.09 -8.93
N PRO A 170 1.40 3.37 -9.23
CA PRO A 170 2.70 3.74 -9.79
C PRO A 170 3.88 3.27 -8.92
N LEU A 171 3.80 3.44 -7.60
CA LEU A 171 4.84 2.96 -6.67
C LEU A 171 5.03 1.44 -6.80
N VAL A 172 3.94 0.66 -6.86
CA VAL A 172 4.00 -0.80 -7.05
C VAL A 172 4.70 -1.16 -8.35
N ALA A 173 4.36 -0.50 -9.46
CA ALA A 173 4.97 -0.76 -10.76
C ALA A 173 6.49 -0.55 -10.71
N VAL A 174 6.95 0.55 -10.11
CA VAL A 174 8.39 0.86 -9.94
C VAL A 174 9.08 -0.20 -9.07
N LEU A 175 8.52 -0.50 -7.89
CA LEU A 175 9.11 -1.49 -6.99
C LEU A 175 9.21 -2.88 -7.65
N HIS A 176 8.19 -3.25 -8.43
CA HIS A 176 8.17 -4.51 -9.15
C HIS A 176 9.22 -4.57 -10.26
N GLN A 177 9.31 -3.53 -11.10
CA GLN A 177 10.30 -3.42 -12.17
C GLN A 177 11.75 -3.44 -11.64
N ASP A 178 11.96 -2.93 -10.43
CA ASP A 178 13.25 -2.96 -9.75
C ASP A 178 13.55 -4.30 -9.05
N GLY A 179 12.70 -5.31 -9.21
CA GLY A 179 12.92 -6.64 -8.64
C GLY A 179 12.83 -6.69 -7.12
N VAL A 180 12.14 -5.73 -6.48
CA VAL A 180 11.85 -5.80 -5.06
C VAL A 180 11.02 -7.05 -4.80
N ARG A 181 11.43 -7.83 -3.80
CA ARG A 181 10.72 -9.05 -3.42
C ARG A 181 9.24 -8.78 -3.16
N ILE A 182 8.38 -9.61 -3.73
CA ILE A 182 6.92 -9.43 -3.74
C ILE A 182 6.32 -9.31 -2.33
N GLU A 183 6.88 -10.00 -1.35
CA GLU A 183 6.45 -9.94 0.04
C GLU A 183 6.75 -8.61 0.72
N VAL A 184 7.77 -7.89 0.25
CA VAL A 184 8.08 -6.53 0.72
C VAL A 184 7.09 -5.55 0.11
N ILE A 185 6.80 -5.69 -1.18
CA ILE A 185 5.80 -4.87 -1.89
C ILE A 185 4.43 -5.04 -1.22
N ALA A 186 3.97 -6.28 -1.03
CA ALA A 186 2.67 -6.57 -0.43
C ALA A 186 2.52 -5.98 0.98
N ARG A 187 3.57 -6.09 1.81
CA ARG A 187 3.58 -5.50 3.16
C ARG A 187 3.49 -3.97 3.12
N LEU A 188 4.27 -3.33 2.25
CA LEU A 188 4.26 -1.88 2.12
C LEU A 188 2.89 -1.38 1.64
N VAL A 189 2.36 -1.98 0.56
CA VAL A 189 1.05 -1.63 0.02
C VAL A 189 -0.05 -1.85 1.04
N GLY A 190 -0.02 -2.95 1.78
CA GLY A 190 -0.99 -3.20 2.85
C GLY A 190 -0.99 -2.10 3.92
N GLU A 191 0.18 -1.55 4.30
CA GLU A 191 0.22 -0.41 5.24
C GLU A 191 -0.34 0.88 4.65
N LEU A 192 -0.05 1.15 3.36
CA LEU A 192 -0.58 2.31 2.66
C LEU A 192 -2.11 2.22 2.53
N ASN A 193 -2.63 1.08 2.08
CA ASN A 193 -4.07 0.82 1.97
C ASN A 193 -4.76 0.95 3.34
N ARG A 194 -4.18 0.41 4.41
CA ARG A 194 -4.68 0.58 5.78
C ARG A 194 -4.78 2.05 6.17
N THR A 195 -3.77 2.85 5.83
CA THR A 195 -3.76 4.29 6.10
C THR A 195 -4.88 4.99 5.34
N VAL A 196 -5.03 4.68 4.05
CA VAL A 196 -6.12 5.20 3.20
C VAL A 196 -7.49 4.82 3.78
N PHE A 197 -7.71 3.56 4.13
CA PHE A 197 -9.01 3.09 4.61
C PHE A 197 -9.37 3.68 5.97
N ARG A 198 -8.38 3.79 6.88
CA ARG A 198 -8.57 4.45 8.17
C ARG A 198 -8.96 5.91 7.98
N ARG A 199 -8.23 6.65 7.16
CA ARG A 199 -8.53 8.06 6.91
C ARG A 199 -9.89 8.23 6.24
N LEU A 200 -10.21 7.38 5.26
CA LEU A 200 -11.49 7.42 4.59
C LEU A 200 -12.64 7.25 5.59
N TRP A 201 -12.50 6.29 6.51
CA TRP A 201 -13.49 6.08 7.57
C TRP A 201 -13.62 7.30 8.50
N GLU A 202 -12.51 7.94 8.87
CA GLU A 202 -12.53 9.18 9.65
C GLU A 202 -13.25 10.33 8.96
N LEU A 203 -13.15 10.42 7.62
CA LEU A 203 -13.78 11.46 6.82
C LEU A 203 -15.29 11.23 6.63
N VAL A 204 -15.75 9.98 6.59
CA VAL A 204 -17.14 9.63 6.23
C VAL A 204 -17.98 9.15 7.42
N ALA A 205 -17.37 8.74 8.53
CA ALA A 205 -18.07 8.25 9.71
C ALA A 205 -17.98 9.25 10.88
N PRO A 206 -19.12 9.59 11.52
CA PRO A 206 -19.12 10.46 12.68
C PRO A 206 -18.36 9.82 13.85
N GLU A 207 -17.78 10.66 14.72
CA GLU A 207 -16.99 10.22 15.87
C GLU A 207 -17.73 9.22 16.76
N SER A 208 -19.00 9.49 17.06
CA SER A 208 -19.85 8.61 17.86
C SER A 208 -19.98 7.19 17.29
N LEU A 209 -20.01 7.05 15.97
CA LEU A 209 -20.03 5.74 15.30
C LEU A 209 -18.65 5.08 15.38
N ARG A 210 -17.57 5.85 15.16
CA ARG A 210 -16.19 5.33 15.21
C ARG A 210 -15.83 4.78 16.60
N GLU A 211 -16.23 5.45 17.67
CA GLU A 211 -15.99 5.00 19.05
C GLU A 211 -16.79 3.74 19.44
N ASN A 212 -17.92 3.50 18.77
CA ASN A 212 -18.84 2.39 19.04
C ASN A 212 -18.82 1.31 17.96
N SER A 213 -17.78 1.27 17.14
CA SER A 213 -17.63 0.26 16.09
C SER A 213 -16.17 -0.13 15.88
N CYS A 214 -15.97 -1.18 15.09
CA CYS A 214 -14.67 -1.60 14.59
C CYS A 214 -14.81 -1.86 13.08
N LEU A 215 -14.19 -0.99 12.28
CA LEU A 215 -14.06 -1.22 10.85
C LEU A 215 -12.98 -2.27 10.61
N ILE A 216 -13.34 -3.32 9.88
CA ILE A 216 -12.44 -4.42 9.55
C ILE A 216 -12.28 -4.56 8.04
N VAL A 217 -11.08 -4.96 7.63
CA VAL A 217 -10.81 -5.52 6.29
C VAL A 217 -10.60 -7.02 6.40
N MET A 218 -10.88 -7.76 5.35
CA MET A 218 -10.81 -9.22 5.32
C MET A 218 -10.12 -9.69 4.04
N GLY A 219 -10.08 -11.00 3.82
CA GLY A 219 -9.54 -11.55 2.60
C GLY A 219 -8.07 -11.16 2.39
N SER A 220 -7.68 -10.90 1.15
CA SER A 220 -6.28 -10.56 0.80
C SER A 220 -5.78 -9.29 1.49
N GLU A 221 -6.66 -8.31 1.70
CA GLU A 221 -6.31 -7.06 2.38
C GLU A 221 -6.02 -7.32 3.87
N GLY A 222 -6.89 -8.10 4.54
CA GLY A 222 -6.68 -8.48 5.94
C GLY A 222 -5.44 -9.33 6.18
N ARG A 223 -5.02 -10.14 5.20
CA ARG A 223 -3.75 -10.89 5.25
C ARG A 223 -2.52 -10.06 4.87
N GLY A 224 -2.69 -8.85 4.34
CA GLY A 224 -1.58 -8.04 3.82
C GLY A 224 -0.94 -8.62 2.56
N GLU A 225 -1.73 -9.34 1.75
CA GLU A 225 -1.29 -10.01 0.52
C GLU A 225 -1.86 -9.32 -0.75
N GLN A 226 -2.67 -8.29 -0.57
CA GLN A 226 -3.23 -7.50 -1.66
C GLN A 226 -2.20 -6.48 -2.15
N ILE A 227 -1.90 -6.50 -3.46
CA ILE A 227 -0.93 -5.60 -4.08
C ILE A 227 -1.62 -4.63 -5.05
N MET A 228 -2.43 -5.17 -5.96
CA MET A 228 -3.28 -4.36 -6.83
C MET A 228 -4.65 -4.16 -6.20
N ARG A 229 -5.34 -3.08 -6.56
CA ARG A 229 -6.71 -2.80 -6.13
C ARG A 229 -7.63 -3.90 -6.65
N THR A 230 -8.10 -4.76 -5.75
CA THR A 230 -9.09 -5.80 -6.03
C THR A 230 -10.37 -5.53 -5.23
N ASP A 231 -11.32 -6.45 -5.31
CA ASP A 231 -12.56 -6.48 -4.53
C ASP A 231 -12.37 -5.98 -3.09
N GLN A 232 -13.25 -5.08 -2.64
CA GLN A 232 -13.25 -4.54 -1.29
C GLN A 232 -13.93 -5.50 -0.30
N ASP A 233 -13.15 -6.37 0.35
CA ASP A 233 -13.63 -7.22 1.45
C ASP A 233 -13.55 -6.46 2.79
N ASN A 234 -14.66 -5.89 3.25
CA ASN A 234 -14.72 -5.11 4.49
C ASN A 234 -16.01 -5.36 5.29
N GLY A 235 -16.00 -4.95 6.57
CA GLY A 235 -17.14 -5.09 7.47
C GLY A 235 -17.06 -4.11 8.64
N LEU A 236 -18.19 -3.92 9.33
CA LEU A 236 -18.31 -3.06 10.50
C LEU A 236 -18.92 -3.84 11.67
N ILE A 237 -18.13 -4.04 12.71
CA ILE A 237 -18.59 -4.66 13.96
C ILE A 237 -19.08 -3.53 14.87
N LEU A 238 -20.37 -3.52 15.18
CA LEU A 238 -20.95 -2.51 16.07
C LEU A 238 -20.92 -3.00 17.52
N ARG A 239 -20.78 -2.07 18.48
CA ARG A 239 -21.00 -2.37 19.90
C ARG A 239 -22.47 -2.77 20.09
N ASP A 240 -22.72 -3.73 20.99
CA ASP A 240 -24.09 -4.13 21.32
C ASP A 240 -24.88 -2.93 21.85
N GLY A 241 -26.12 -2.76 21.37
CA GLY A 241 -26.97 -1.60 21.65
C GLY A 241 -26.93 -0.51 20.56
N VAL A 242 -25.97 -0.56 19.63
CA VAL A 242 -25.96 0.33 18.45
C VAL A 242 -26.78 -0.29 17.33
N ALA A 243 -27.73 0.48 16.81
CA ALA A 243 -28.59 0.05 15.70
C ALA A 243 -27.84 0.14 14.35
N PRO A 244 -27.80 -0.92 13.51
CA PRO A 244 -27.09 -0.92 12.23
C PRO A 244 -27.46 0.22 11.28
N GLU A 245 -28.69 0.71 11.36
CA GLU A 245 -29.22 1.81 10.57
C GLU A 245 -28.43 3.09 10.78
N THR A 246 -27.84 3.29 11.98
CA THR A 246 -26.98 4.44 12.29
C THR A 246 -25.68 4.45 11.49
N ALA A 247 -25.26 3.30 10.94
CA ALA A 247 -24.06 3.16 10.14
C ALA A 247 -24.33 3.16 8.62
N ALA A 248 -25.60 3.13 8.19
CA ALA A 248 -25.96 2.93 6.78
C ALA A 248 -25.38 4.02 5.86
N GLU A 249 -25.49 5.28 6.25
CA GLU A 249 -24.97 6.41 5.47
C GLU A 249 -23.44 6.36 5.35
N ALA A 250 -22.74 6.22 6.49
CA ALA A 250 -21.28 6.18 6.54
C ALA A 250 -20.71 4.96 5.77
N THR A 251 -21.32 3.79 5.90
CA THR A 251 -20.87 2.58 5.18
C THR A 251 -21.15 2.64 3.68
N ALA A 252 -22.24 3.27 3.26
CA ALA A 252 -22.52 3.55 1.86
C ALA A 252 -21.51 4.55 1.27
N ALA A 253 -21.23 5.65 1.98
CA ALA A 253 -20.23 6.64 1.59
C ALA A 253 -18.81 6.03 1.50
N PHE A 254 -18.43 5.20 2.48
CA PHE A 254 -17.18 4.45 2.47
C PHE A 254 -17.07 3.53 1.24
N THR A 255 -18.11 2.74 0.97
CA THR A 255 -18.15 1.83 -0.19
C THR A 255 -18.04 2.60 -1.51
N ALA A 256 -18.80 3.69 -1.66
CA ALA A 256 -18.80 4.52 -2.86
C ALA A 256 -17.44 5.19 -3.11
N ALA A 257 -16.82 5.73 -2.06
CA ALA A 257 -15.48 6.31 -2.17
C ALA A 257 -14.42 5.27 -2.52
N LEU A 258 -14.48 4.05 -1.97
CA LEU A 258 -13.58 2.97 -2.38
C LEU A 258 -13.75 2.59 -3.85
N VAL A 259 -14.98 2.57 -4.38
CA VAL A 259 -15.23 2.37 -5.82
C VAL A 259 -14.58 3.48 -6.65
N ASP A 260 -14.72 4.73 -6.24
CA ASP A 260 -14.06 5.87 -6.90
C ASP A 260 -12.53 5.80 -6.82
N PHE A 261 -11.99 5.24 -5.74
CA PHE A 261 -10.56 4.97 -5.58
C PHE A 261 -10.11 3.76 -6.42
N GLY A 262 -11.02 3.09 -7.14
CA GLY A 262 -10.71 1.95 -8.01
C GLY A 262 -10.73 0.58 -7.33
N TYR A 263 -11.34 0.46 -6.14
CA TYR A 263 -11.63 -0.82 -5.49
C TYR A 263 -13.04 -1.28 -5.88
N PRO A 264 -13.20 -2.24 -6.81
CA PRO A 264 -14.51 -2.67 -7.26
C PRO A 264 -15.32 -3.28 -6.11
N PRO A 265 -16.68 -3.19 -6.13
CA PRO A 265 -17.52 -3.87 -5.16
C PRO A 265 -17.24 -5.38 -5.16
N CYS A 266 -17.21 -5.99 -3.97
CA CYS A 266 -17.00 -7.44 -3.88
C CYS A 266 -18.20 -8.19 -4.49
N PRO A 267 -17.99 -9.09 -5.49
CA PRO A 267 -19.06 -9.89 -6.09
C PRO A 267 -19.80 -10.76 -5.06
N GLY A 268 -19.10 -11.19 -4.00
CA GLY A 268 -19.67 -11.96 -2.88
C GLY A 268 -20.42 -11.12 -1.85
N GLY A 269 -20.51 -9.80 -2.04
CA GLY A 269 -21.24 -8.91 -1.12
C GLY A 269 -20.56 -8.70 0.24
N ILE A 270 -19.26 -8.94 0.34
CA ILE A 270 -18.47 -8.84 1.58
C ILE A 270 -18.12 -7.38 1.88
N MET A 271 -19.12 -6.56 2.22
CA MET A 271 -18.94 -5.13 2.39
C MET A 271 -19.73 -4.60 3.59
N ALA A 272 -19.17 -3.64 4.32
CA ALA A 272 -19.80 -2.97 5.45
C ALA A 272 -21.13 -2.27 5.08
N SER A 273 -21.37 -1.96 3.81
CA SER A 273 -22.66 -1.46 3.32
C SER A 273 -23.75 -2.54 3.23
N ARG A 274 -23.42 -3.80 3.52
CA ARG A 274 -24.37 -4.93 3.52
C ARG A 274 -24.71 -5.33 4.96
N PRO A 275 -26.00 -5.58 5.28
CA PRO A 275 -26.41 -6.00 6.62
C PRO A 275 -25.67 -7.24 7.13
N ASP A 276 -25.24 -8.10 6.21
CA ASP A 276 -24.50 -9.30 6.61
C ASP A 276 -23.13 -9.01 7.23
N TRP A 277 -22.53 -7.87 6.88
CA TRP A 277 -21.20 -7.47 7.31
C TRP A 277 -21.20 -6.16 8.11
N CYS A 278 -22.38 -5.62 8.45
CA CYS A 278 -22.57 -4.53 9.39
C CYS A 278 -23.60 -4.94 10.44
N ARG A 279 -23.10 -5.36 11.61
CA ARG A 279 -23.97 -5.89 12.68
C ARG A 279 -23.30 -5.74 14.06
N PRO A 280 -24.10 -5.75 15.15
CA PRO A 280 -23.57 -5.76 16.50
C PRO A 280 -22.75 -7.02 16.80
N VAL A 281 -21.90 -6.96 17.84
CA VAL A 281 -21.11 -8.09 18.33
C VAL A 281 -21.99 -9.34 18.52
N ALA A 282 -23.15 -9.22 19.16
CA ALA A 282 -24.09 -10.34 19.35
C ALA A 282 -24.58 -10.91 18.00
N GLY A 283 -24.78 -10.05 17.00
CA GLY A 283 -25.12 -10.45 15.63
C GLY A 283 -24.00 -11.23 14.95
N PHE A 284 -22.74 -10.79 15.10
CA PHE A 284 -21.58 -11.51 14.57
C PHE A 284 -21.35 -12.84 15.28
N ARG A 285 -21.52 -12.91 16.61
CA ARG A 285 -21.44 -14.18 17.36
C ARG A 285 -22.42 -15.22 16.80
N ARG A 286 -23.67 -14.80 16.55
CA ARG A 286 -24.70 -15.65 15.95
C ARG A 286 -24.31 -16.09 14.53
N ALA A 287 -23.80 -15.16 13.72
CA ALA A 287 -23.35 -15.46 12.35
C ALA A 287 -22.22 -16.48 12.34
N ILE A 288 -21.19 -16.29 13.18
CA ILE A 288 -20.07 -17.22 13.33
C ILE A 288 -20.59 -18.60 13.77
N GLY A 289 -21.52 -18.66 14.73
CA GLY A 289 -22.17 -19.91 15.13
C GLY A 289 -22.87 -20.60 13.96
N GLN A 290 -23.57 -19.87 13.11
CA GLN A 290 -24.21 -20.40 11.90
C GLN A 290 -23.20 -20.83 10.83
N TRP A 291 -22.09 -20.11 10.64
CA TRP A 291 -21.05 -20.50 9.69
C TRP A 291 -20.32 -21.77 10.11
N VAL A 292 -20.25 -22.06 11.40
CA VAL A 292 -19.62 -23.27 11.96
C VAL A 292 -20.61 -24.44 12.02
N HIS A 293 -21.79 -24.24 12.63
CA HIS A 293 -22.73 -25.33 12.94
C HIS A 293 -23.95 -25.39 12.03
N GLY A 294 -24.19 -24.37 11.22
CA GLY A 294 -25.34 -24.32 10.33
C GLY A 294 -25.14 -25.15 9.05
N ASP A 295 -26.24 -25.25 8.31
CA ASP A 295 -26.36 -25.96 7.05
C ASP A 295 -26.11 -25.06 5.82
N ASP A 296 -25.82 -23.76 6.03
CA ASP A 296 -25.49 -22.82 4.95
C ASP A 296 -24.25 -23.31 4.19
N PRO A 297 -24.37 -23.67 2.89
CA PRO A 297 -23.23 -24.11 2.08
C PRO A 297 -22.11 -23.06 1.99
N GLU A 298 -22.46 -21.78 2.13
CA GLU A 298 -21.51 -20.65 2.08
C GLU A 298 -20.84 -20.38 3.44
N GLY A 299 -21.28 -21.06 4.51
CA GLY A 299 -20.75 -20.89 5.87
C GLY A 299 -19.23 -21.02 5.96
N PRO A 300 -18.61 -22.11 5.45
CA PRO A 300 -17.15 -22.26 5.43
C PRO A 300 -16.41 -21.12 4.71
N MET A 301 -16.96 -20.61 3.61
CA MET A 301 -16.36 -19.50 2.87
C MET A 301 -16.44 -18.19 3.68
N LYS A 302 -17.62 -17.86 4.23
CA LYS A 302 -17.80 -16.68 5.10
C LYS A 302 -16.88 -16.73 6.32
N LEU A 303 -16.72 -17.92 6.92
CA LEU A 303 -15.77 -18.11 8.01
C LEU A 303 -14.32 -17.90 7.54
N ALA A 304 -13.92 -18.46 6.40
CA ALA A 304 -12.57 -18.31 5.86
C ALA A 304 -12.21 -16.83 5.60
N ILE A 305 -13.18 -16.05 5.12
CA ILE A 305 -13.05 -14.61 4.92
C ILE A 305 -12.92 -13.90 6.28
N PHE A 306 -13.80 -14.20 7.23
CA PHE A 306 -13.76 -13.59 8.57
C PHE A 306 -12.49 -13.93 9.36
N MET A 307 -11.92 -15.13 9.18
CA MET A 307 -10.65 -15.53 9.81
C MET A 307 -9.49 -14.58 9.46
N ASP A 308 -9.58 -13.92 8.31
CA ASP A 308 -8.59 -12.95 7.85
C ASP A 308 -8.88 -11.51 8.29
N ALA A 309 -9.90 -11.29 9.12
CA ALA A 309 -10.29 -9.96 9.56
C ALA A 309 -9.16 -9.19 10.29
N LEU A 310 -8.87 -7.97 9.87
CA LEU A 310 -7.95 -7.06 10.53
C LEU A 310 -8.68 -5.77 10.87
N ALA A 311 -8.54 -5.30 12.11
CA ALA A 311 -9.08 -4.02 12.53
C ALA A 311 -8.29 -2.87 11.87
N VAL A 312 -9.01 -1.92 11.27
CA VAL A 312 -8.44 -0.74 10.59
C VAL A 312 -8.70 0.55 11.38
N SER A 313 -9.91 0.69 11.92
CA SER A 313 -10.34 1.86 12.69
C SER A 313 -11.40 1.47 13.73
N GLY A 314 -11.51 2.27 14.80
CA GLY A 314 -12.41 2.02 15.93
C GLY A 314 -11.85 1.04 16.98
N ASP A 315 -12.73 0.37 17.72
CA ASP A 315 -12.39 -0.47 18.87
C ASP A 315 -12.00 -1.91 18.47
N ALA A 316 -10.69 -2.17 18.36
CA ALA A 316 -10.16 -3.48 17.97
C ALA A 316 -10.53 -4.63 18.94
N GLU A 317 -10.91 -4.34 20.19
CA GLU A 317 -11.33 -5.36 21.16
C GLU A 317 -12.62 -6.05 20.74
N LEU A 318 -13.49 -5.39 19.95
CA LEU A 318 -14.69 -6.00 19.40
C LEU A 318 -14.35 -7.19 18.49
N LEU A 319 -13.36 -7.02 17.61
CA LEU A 319 -12.87 -8.09 16.76
C LEU A 319 -12.15 -9.17 17.57
N ALA A 320 -11.31 -8.78 18.54
CA ALA A 320 -10.61 -9.72 19.41
C ALA A 320 -11.60 -10.63 20.17
N GLY A 321 -12.68 -10.06 20.69
CA GLY A 321 -13.76 -10.80 21.36
C GLY A 321 -14.50 -11.79 20.45
N LEU A 322 -14.67 -11.47 19.17
CA LEU A 322 -15.24 -12.37 18.17
C LEU A 322 -14.27 -13.49 17.78
N ARG A 323 -12.97 -13.20 17.66
CA ARG A 323 -11.93 -14.22 17.44
C ARG A 323 -11.87 -15.21 18.60
N ALA A 324 -11.95 -14.72 19.84
CA ALA A 324 -12.03 -15.55 21.04
C ALA A 324 -13.34 -16.37 21.12
N HIS A 325 -14.43 -15.86 20.54
CA HIS A 325 -15.67 -16.63 20.40
C HIS A 325 -15.52 -17.78 19.40
N LEU A 326 -14.99 -17.50 18.21
CA LEU A 326 -14.71 -18.52 17.19
C LEU A 326 -13.80 -19.63 17.74
N ALA A 327 -12.71 -19.25 18.44
CA ALA A 327 -11.78 -20.21 19.02
C ALA A 327 -12.46 -21.19 20.02
N ARG A 328 -13.49 -20.73 20.75
CA ARG A 328 -14.26 -21.59 21.67
C ARG A 328 -15.19 -22.57 20.93
N LEU A 329 -15.82 -22.12 19.84
CA LEU A 329 -16.70 -22.98 19.02
C LEU A 329 -15.93 -24.13 18.35
N MET A 330 -14.66 -23.91 18.03
CA MET A 330 -13.83 -24.89 17.34
C MET A 330 -13.25 -26.02 18.22
N SER A 331 -13.79 -26.25 19.42
CA SER A 331 -13.24 -27.23 20.36
C SER A 331 -13.41 -28.69 19.95
N ASP A 332 -14.47 -29.07 19.22
CA ASP A 332 -14.78 -30.49 18.92
C ASP A 332 -15.49 -30.72 17.55
N SER A 333 -14.93 -30.25 16.42
CA SER A 333 -15.64 -30.37 15.11
C SER A 333 -14.78 -30.87 13.96
N ASP A 334 -14.31 -32.11 14.05
CA ASP A 334 -13.54 -32.77 12.97
C ASP A 334 -14.31 -32.82 11.64
N ALA A 335 -15.63 -33.07 11.68
CA ALA A 335 -16.47 -33.08 10.49
C ALA A 335 -16.54 -31.69 9.82
N TYR A 336 -16.65 -30.63 10.61
CA TYR A 336 -16.62 -29.26 10.08
C TYR A 336 -15.26 -28.91 9.51
N LEU A 337 -14.17 -29.25 10.20
CA LEU A 337 -12.81 -29.03 9.75
C LEU A 337 -12.56 -29.73 8.40
N ALA A 338 -13.07 -30.96 8.23
CA ALA A 338 -13.03 -31.65 6.94
C ALA A 338 -13.81 -30.89 5.85
N ARG A 339 -15.04 -30.46 6.14
CA ARG A 339 -15.85 -29.65 5.21
C ARG A 339 -15.16 -28.33 4.82
N PHE A 340 -14.55 -27.64 5.79
CA PHE A 340 -13.81 -26.40 5.58
C PHE A 340 -12.53 -26.62 4.76
N ALA A 341 -11.81 -27.72 5.01
CA ALA A 341 -10.63 -28.10 4.23
C ALA A 341 -10.98 -28.54 2.80
N ALA A 342 -12.15 -29.13 2.58
CA ALA A 342 -12.59 -29.60 1.26
C ALA A 342 -12.69 -28.50 0.20
N SER A 343 -12.88 -27.24 0.62
CA SER A 343 -12.86 -26.10 -0.30
C SER A 343 -11.53 -25.95 -1.05
N VAL A 344 -10.42 -26.50 -0.55
CA VAL A 344 -9.13 -26.56 -1.27
C VAL A 344 -9.26 -27.25 -2.65
N ASN A 345 -10.28 -28.08 -2.85
CA ASN A 345 -10.53 -28.82 -4.08
C ASN A 345 -11.61 -28.17 -4.99
N SER A 346 -12.22 -27.05 -4.59
CA SER A 346 -13.38 -26.45 -5.30
C SER A 346 -13.12 -26.12 -6.77
N PHE A 347 -11.88 -25.82 -7.17
CA PHE A 347 -11.53 -25.44 -8.54
C PHE A 347 -10.77 -26.53 -9.32
N SER A 348 -10.85 -27.78 -8.86
CA SER A 348 -10.01 -28.86 -9.39
C SER A 348 -10.70 -29.87 -10.30
N GLN A 349 -12.01 -29.76 -10.48
CA GLN A 349 -12.81 -30.78 -11.17
C GLN A 349 -12.57 -30.86 -12.68
N ASP A 350 -11.89 -29.90 -13.30
CA ASP A 350 -11.48 -30.02 -14.70
C ASP A 350 -10.25 -30.95 -14.86
N ARG A 351 -10.29 -32.21 -14.42
CA ARG A 351 -9.17 -33.16 -14.64
C ARG A 351 -8.70 -33.26 -16.12
N SER A 352 -9.54 -32.85 -17.08
CA SER A 352 -9.28 -32.69 -18.51
C SER A 352 -8.18 -31.67 -18.88
N TRP A 353 -7.89 -30.66 -18.04
CA TRP A 353 -6.88 -29.66 -18.37
C TRP A 353 -5.45 -30.12 -18.06
N TRP A 354 -5.26 -31.01 -17.08
CA TRP A 354 -3.94 -31.55 -16.73
C TRP A 354 -3.46 -32.61 -17.71
N SER A 355 -4.36 -33.35 -18.37
CA SER A 355 -4.00 -34.24 -19.48
C SER A 355 -3.53 -33.47 -20.73
N ARG A 356 -3.66 -32.13 -20.76
CA ARG A 356 -3.04 -31.24 -21.74
C ARG A 356 -1.63 -30.76 -21.31
N LEU A 357 -1.13 -31.22 -20.17
CA LEU A 357 0.22 -30.94 -19.68
C LEU A 357 1.09 -32.21 -19.72
N PRO A 358 1.40 -32.66 -20.94
CA PRO A 358 2.80 -32.98 -21.27
C PRO A 358 3.24 -32.22 -22.53
N GLY A 359 4.25 -31.35 -22.37
CA GLY A 359 5.00 -30.74 -23.48
C GLY A 359 4.20 -29.94 -24.50
N MET A 360 3.72 -28.74 -24.16
CA MET A 360 3.52 -27.58 -25.06
C MET A 360 3.09 -27.80 -26.54
N THR A 361 2.25 -28.78 -26.88
CA THR A 361 1.78 -28.95 -28.26
C THR A 361 0.43 -28.25 -28.50
N GLY A 362 0.53 -26.97 -28.89
CA GLY A 362 -0.26 -26.31 -29.94
C GLY A 362 -1.80 -26.34 -29.90
N ARG A 363 -2.39 -25.24 -29.41
CA ARG A 363 -3.26 -24.28 -30.12
C ARG A 363 -3.33 -23.01 -29.24
N GLY A 364 -3.34 -21.83 -29.86
CA GLY A 364 -3.18 -20.53 -29.18
C GLY A 364 -4.09 -20.32 -27.96
N SER A 365 -3.53 -19.55 -27.00
CA SER A 365 -4.14 -19.01 -25.78
C SER A 365 -4.76 -20.02 -24.80
N ALA A 366 -3.92 -20.79 -24.10
CA ALA A 366 -4.31 -21.36 -22.82
C ALA A 366 -4.16 -20.27 -21.74
N GLU A 367 -5.29 -19.81 -21.20
CA GLU A 367 -5.35 -18.94 -20.03
C GLU A 367 -5.52 -19.79 -18.77
N ILE A 368 -4.83 -19.42 -17.70
CA ILE A 368 -5.00 -20.05 -16.38
C ILE A 368 -5.48 -19.02 -15.38
N ASP A 369 -6.46 -19.37 -14.55
CA ASP A 369 -6.83 -18.55 -13.39
C ASP A 369 -5.84 -18.84 -12.25
N ILE A 370 -4.83 -17.98 -12.10
CA ILE A 370 -3.74 -18.17 -11.14
C ILE A 370 -4.24 -18.14 -9.69
N LYS A 371 -5.31 -17.37 -9.44
CA LYS A 371 -5.93 -17.27 -8.12
C LYS A 371 -6.59 -18.59 -7.77
N LYS A 372 -7.44 -19.13 -8.64
CA LYS A 372 -8.16 -20.39 -8.40
C LYS A 372 -7.25 -21.60 -8.37
N LEU A 373 -6.26 -21.67 -9.26
CA LEU A 373 -5.43 -22.86 -9.43
C LEU A 373 -4.22 -22.91 -8.50
N GLY A 374 -3.65 -21.75 -8.14
CA GLY A 374 -2.41 -21.67 -7.37
C GLY A 374 -2.60 -21.05 -5.98
N ILE A 375 -2.96 -19.77 -5.94
CA ILE A 375 -2.95 -18.98 -4.68
C ILE A 375 -4.01 -19.50 -3.70
N PHE A 376 -5.25 -19.69 -4.17
CA PHE A 376 -6.39 -20.05 -3.33
C PHE A 376 -6.18 -21.39 -2.59
N PRO A 377 -5.71 -22.48 -3.21
CA PRO A 377 -5.41 -23.72 -2.49
C PRO A 377 -4.37 -23.57 -1.38
N ILE A 378 -3.31 -22.77 -1.58
CA ILE A 378 -2.31 -22.51 -0.53
C ILE A 378 -2.96 -21.77 0.63
N VAL A 379 -3.66 -20.66 0.33
CA VAL A 379 -4.33 -19.82 1.34
C VAL A 379 -5.38 -20.64 2.11
N GLN A 380 -6.25 -21.37 1.42
CA GLN A 380 -7.32 -22.14 2.05
C GLN A 380 -6.78 -23.33 2.85
N GLY A 381 -5.75 -24.03 2.37
CA GLY A 381 -5.11 -25.10 3.12
C GLY A 381 -4.41 -24.58 4.38
N ALA A 382 -3.72 -23.45 4.29
CA ALA A 382 -3.13 -22.78 5.45
C ALA A 382 -4.19 -22.32 6.45
N ARG A 383 -5.33 -21.76 5.99
CA ARG A 383 -6.48 -21.43 6.86
C ARG A 383 -7.05 -22.66 7.56
N ALA A 384 -7.22 -23.78 6.85
CA ALA A 384 -7.77 -25.01 7.43
C ALA A 384 -6.86 -25.56 8.54
N LEU A 385 -5.55 -25.56 8.31
CA LEU A 385 -4.57 -25.94 9.33
C LEU A 385 -4.54 -24.94 10.49
N ALA A 386 -4.57 -23.64 10.20
CA ALA A 386 -4.59 -22.60 11.22
C ALA A 386 -5.84 -22.71 12.10
N LEU A 387 -7.00 -23.00 11.52
CA LEU A 387 -8.24 -23.24 12.24
C LEU A 387 -8.14 -24.49 13.13
N LYS A 388 -7.65 -25.61 12.59
CA LYS A 388 -7.46 -26.88 13.33
C LYS A 388 -6.47 -26.73 14.50
N TYR A 389 -5.38 -26.00 14.30
CA TYR A 389 -4.28 -25.89 15.25
C TYR A 389 -4.27 -24.57 16.03
N ARG A 390 -5.33 -23.76 15.90
CA ARG A 390 -5.53 -22.49 16.61
C ARG A 390 -4.38 -21.49 16.41
N VAL A 391 -3.88 -21.41 15.18
CA VAL A 391 -2.92 -20.39 14.76
C VAL A 391 -3.68 -19.12 14.39
N SER A 392 -3.33 -18.00 15.02
CA SER A 392 -4.04 -16.72 14.86
C SER A 392 -3.40 -15.76 13.86
N ASP A 393 -2.21 -16.07 13.34
CA ASP A 393 -1.53 -15.27 12.32
C ASP A 393 -2.44 -15.01 11.12
N LEU A 394 -2.35 -13.82 10.52
CA LEU A 394 -3.15 -13.45 9.34
C LEU A 394 -2.43 -13.74 8.03
N PRO A 395 -1.19 -13.25 7.80
CA PRO A 395 -0.48 -13.54 6.56
C PRO A 395 -0.30 -15.04 6.37
N THR A 396 -0.52 -15.54 5.16
CA THR A 396 -0.46 -16.97 4.85
C THR A 396 0.92 -17.54 5.15
N THR A 397 1.99 -16.82 4.82
CA THR A 397 3.37 -17.24 5.13
C THR A 397 3.66 -17.24 6.62
N ALA A 398 3.10 -16.31 7.39
CA ALA A 398 3.20 -16.30 8.84
C ALA A 398 2.46 -17.51 9.46
N ARG A 399 1.27 -17.86 8.94
CA ARG A 399 0.54 -19.08 9.33
C ARG A 399 1.38 -20.33 9.07
N LEU A 400 1.95 -20.46 7.87
CA LEU A 400 2.81 -21.59 7.51
C LEU A 400 4.04 -21.69 8.43
N ALA A 401 4.67 -20.56 8.75
CA ALA A 401 5.79 -20.51 9.68
C ALA A 401 5.39 -20.95 11.09
N ALA A 402 4.27 -20.43 11.63
CA ALA A 402 3.75 -20.82 12.93
C ALA A 402 3.37 -22.31 13.00
N LEU A 403 2.77 -22.85 11.93
CA LEU A 403 2.44 -24.27 11.81
C LEU A 403 3.70 -25.15 11.78
N ALA A 404 4.77 -24.70 11.12
CA ALA A 404 6.05 -25.41 11.11
C ALA A 404 6.73 -25.37 12.49
N GLN A 405 6.72 -24.23 13.17
CA GLN A 405 7.23 -24.08 14.54
C GLN A 405 6.48 -25.00 15.51
N ALA A 406 5.16 -25.12 15.35
CA ALA A 406 4.30 -26.04 16.09
C ALA A 406 4.40 -27.51 15.62
N ARG A 407 5.31 -27.83 14.69
CA ARG A 407 5.54 -29.18 14.12
C ARG A 407 4.29 -29.82 13.52
N ARG A 408 3.36 -29.01 12.98
CA ARG A 408 2.14 -29.47 12.30
C ARG A 408 2.34 -29.70 10.80
N ILE A 409 3.34 -29.03 10.24
CA ILE A 409 3.89 -29.28 8.91
C ILE A 409 5.43 -29.28 9.02
N THR A 410 6.12 -29.80 8.00
CA THR A 410 7.59 -29.75 7.99
C THR A 410 8.10 -28.34 7.64
N PRO A 411 9.30 -27.94 8.11
CA PRO A 411 9.91 -26.68 7.70
C PRO A 411 10.14 -26.58 6.18
N ALA A 412 10.38 -27.70 5.50
CA ALA A 412 10.50 -27.73 4.04
C ALA A 412 9.17 -27.39 3.36
N GLN A 413 8.07 -28.05 3.74
CA GLN A 413 6.74 -27.74 3.21
C GLN A 413 6.36 -26.26 3.43
N ALA A 414 6.65 -25.70 4.61
CA ALA A 414 6.36 -24.29 4.88
C ALA A 414 7.15 -23.33 3.98
N ARG A 415 8.43 -23.62 3.72
CA ARG A 415 9.26 -22.84 2.79
C ARG A 415 8.75 -22.97 1.36
N ASP A 416 8.59 -24.19 0.86
CA ASP A 416 8.17 -24.46 -0.52
C ASP A 416 6.81 -23.81 -0.83
N LEU A 417 5.86 -23.86 0.12
CA LEU A 417 4.56 -23.21 -0.02
C LEU A 417 4.65 -21.68 0.02
N SER A 418 5.54 -21.12 0.84
CA SER A 418 5.74 -19.68 0.90
C SER A 418 6.39 -19.17 -0.40
N ASP A 419 7.39 -19.89 -0.90
CA ASP A 419 8.08 -19.56 -2.15
C ASP A 419 7.13 -19.69 -3.35
N ALA A 420 6.33 -20.77 -3.40
CA ALA A 420 5.29 -20.93 -4.41
C ALA A 420 4.25 -19.80 -4.35
N LEU A 421 3.78 -19.42 -3.16
CA LEU A 421 2.83 -18.32 -3.01
C LEU A 421 3.41 -17.00 -3.52
N HIS A 422 4.62 -16.65 -3.12
CA HIS A 422 5.30 -15.43 -3.57
C HIS A 422 5.52 -15.45 -5.08
N PHE A 423 5.99 -16.56 -5.66
CA PHE A 423 6.15 -16.70 -7.10
C PHE A 423 4.81 -16.45 -7.84
N LEU A 424 3.73 -17.08 -7.39
CA LEU A 424 2.40 -16.92 -8.00
C LEU A 424 1.86 -15.49 -7.86
N MET A 425 2.15 -14.81 -6.75
CA MET A 425 1.83 -13.39 -6.55
C MET A 425 2.62 -12.50 -7.53
N GLY A 426 3.89 -12.80 -7.76
CA GLY A 426 4.73 -12.10 -8.76
C GLY A 426 4.18 -12.25 -10.17
N VAL A 427 3.92 -13.50 -10.62
CA VAL A 427 3.32 -13.76 -11.94
C VAL A 427 1.97 -13.05 -12.10
N LYS A 428 1.15 -13.02 -11.05
CA LYS A 428 -0.12 -12.28 -11.06
C LYS A 428 0.10 -10.78 -11.21
N LEU A 429 1.04 -10.21 -10.44
CA LEU A 429 1.36 -8.79 -10.51
C LEU A 429 1.87 -8.39 -11.90
N ASP A 430 2.77 -9.18 -12.48
CA ASP A 430 3.27 -9.00 -13.85
C ASP A 430 2.16 -8.97 -14.89
N SER A 431 1.19 -9.88 -14.77
CA SER A 431 0.04 -9.89 -15.67
C SER A 431 -0.85 -8.66 -15.46
N ASN A 432 -1.09 -8.27 -14.20
CA ASN A 432 -1.92 -7.11 -13.87
C ASN A 432 -1.30 -5.79 -14.34
N LEU A 433 0.02 -5.60 -14.19
CA LEU A 433 0.71 -4.41 -14.68
C LEU A 433 0.62 -4.30 -16.20
N ARG A 434 0.86 -5.41 -16.94
CA ARG A 434 0.69 -5.43 -18.41
C ARG A 434 -0.74 -5.15 -18.85
N GLN A 435 -1.73 -5.71 -18.16
CA GLN A 435 -3.15 -5.42 -18.44
C GLN A 435 -3.46 -3.92 -18.29
N ILE A 436 -2.91 -3.27 -17.25
CA ILE A 436 -3.07 -1.83 -17.04
C ILE A 436 -2.37 -1.02 -18.14
N GLU A 437 -1.16 -1.38 -18.52
CA GLU A 437 -0.44 -0.75 -19.64
C GLU A 437 -1.22 -0.87 -20.96
N ASP A 438 -1.92 -1.99 -21.18
CA ASP A 438 -2.83 -2.21 -22.31
C ASP A 438 -4.19 -1.49 -22.18
N GLY A 439 -4.44 -0.74 -21.10
CA GLY A 439 -5.72 -0.08 -20.83
C GLY A 439 -6.86 -1.05 -20.45
N ARG A 440 -6.53 -2.27 -20.01
CA ARG A 440 -7.49 -3.30 -19.58
C ARG A 440 -7.59 -3.37 -18.05
N ALA A 441 -8.75 -3.77 -17.56
CA ALA A 441 -8.96 -4.01 -16.14
C ALA A 441 -8.16 -5.26 -15.69
N PRO A 442 -7.45 -5.20 -14.55
CA PRO A 442 -6.76 -6.36 -14.00
C PRO A 442 -7.69 -7.53 -13.69
N ASP A 443 -7.28 -8.76 -14.05
CA ASP A 443 -7.97 -9.99 -13.69
C ASP A 443 -7.04 -11.05 -13.08
N ASN A 444 -7.49 -12.30 -12.96
CA ASN A 444 -6.67 -13.41 -12.45
C ASN A 444 -6.15 -14.33 -13.57
N LEU A 445 -6.38 -13.99 -14.84
CA LEU A 445 -6.07 -14.82 -15.99
C LEU A 445 -4.63 -14.57 -16.45
N ILE A 446 -3.86 -15.65 -16.53
CA ILE A 446 -2.48 -15.63 -17.01
C ILE A 446 -2.42 -16.33 -18.35
N ARG A 447 -1.96 -15.59 -19.34
CA ARG A 447 -1.69 -16.08 -20.69
C ARG A 447 -0.33 -16.79 -20.74
N LEU A 448 -0.34 -18.10 -20.91
CA LEU A 448 0.89 -18.91 -20.88
C LEU A 448 1.84 -18.65 -22.05
N ASP A 449 1.31 -18.17 -23.17
CA ASP A 449 2.08 -17.75 -24.35
C ASP A 449 2.82 -16.42 -24.12
N ALA A 450 2.32 -15.59 -23.21
CA ALA A 450 2.93 -14.32 -22.82
C ALA A 450 4.00 -14.45 -21.73
N LEU A 451 4.29 -15.67 -21.25
CA LEU A 451 5.35 -15.96 -20.27
C LEU A 451 6.63 -16.42 -20.96
N GLY A 452 7.78 -15.99 -20.44
CA GLY A 452 9.09 -16.51 -20.83
C GLY A 452 9.25 -17.99 -20.49
N ALA A 453 10.25 -18.66 -21.09
CA ALA A 453 10.49 -20.08 -20.85
C ALA A 453 10.79 -20.40 -19.37
N LEU A 454 11.57 -19.54 -18.70
CA LEU A 454 11.91 -19.69 -17.28
C LEU A 454 10.68 -19.49 -16.38
N ASP A 455 9.88 -18.46 -16.62
CA ASP A 455 8.66 -18.20 -15.85
C ASP A 455 7.64 -19.31 -16.01
N ARG A 456 7.56 -19.90 -17.21
CA ARG A 456 6.67 -21.02 -17.49
C ARG A 456 7.07 -22.27 -16.70
N GLU A 457 8.37 -22.57 -16.60
CA GLU A 457 8.85 -23.67 -15.75
C GLU A 457 8.66 -23.35 -14.27
N GLY A 458 9.00 -22.13 -13.82
CA GLY A 458 8.75 -21.71 -12.44
C GLY A 458 7.28 -21.84 -12.02
N LEU A 459 6.36 -21.49 -12.93
CA LEU A 459 4.92 -21.64 -12.72
C LEU A 459 4.48 -23.10 -12.62
N LYS A 460 5.01 -23.96 -13.48
CA LYS A 460 4.71 -25.39 -13.45
C LYS A 460 5.18 -26.03 -12.14
N GLU A 461 6.37 -25.67 -11.67
CA GLU A 461 6.97 -26.15 -10.43
C GLU A 461 6.17 -25.63 -9.22
N ALA A 462 5.80 -24.35 -9.20
CA ALA A 462 4.92 -23.79 -8.17
C ALA A 462 3.56 -24.50 -8.12
N LEU A 463 2.94 -24.77 -9.28
CA LEU A 463 1.67 -25.52 -9.36
C LEU A 463 1.81 -26.99 -8.95
N ALA A 464 3.00 -27.60 -9.13
CA ALA A 464 3.28 -28.94 -8.63
C ALA A 464 3.33 -28.96 -7.08
N ILE A 465 3.97 -27.96 -6.46
CA ILE A 465 3.96 -27.77 -5.00
C ILE A 465 2.53 -27.60 -4.49
N VAL A 466 1.74 -26.75 -5.16
CA VAL A 466 0.32 -26.53 -4.83
C VAL A 466 -0.45 -27.86 -4.86
N ARG A 467 -0.30 -28.66 -5.92
CA ARG A 467 -0.97 -29.96 -6.04
C ARG A 467 -0.58 -30.91 -4.90
N GLY A 468 0.72 -31.06 -4.64
CA GLY A 468 1.20 -31.91 -3.55
C GLY A 468 0.63 -31.50 -2.19
N PHE A 469 0.49 -30.19 -1.95
CA PHE A 469 -0.14 -29.69 -0.73
C PHE A 469 -1.65 -29.97 -0.68
N ARG A 470 -2.37 -29.85 -1.79
CA ARG A 470 -3.79 -30.22 -1.88
C ARG A 470 -4.03 -31.70 -1.57
N ASP A 471 -3.20 -32.57 -2.14
CA ASP A 471 -3.26 -34.01 -1.90
C ASP A 471 -2.96 -34.32 -0.41
N TRP A 472 -1.95 -33.65 0.15
CA TRP A 472 -1.63 -33.74 1.56
C TRP A 472 -2.77 -33.27 2.47
N ILE A 473 -3.41 -32.13 2.18
CA ILE A 473 -4.60 -31.65 2.92
C ILE A 473 -5.74 -32.66 2.84
N THR A 474 -5.99 -33.23 1.65
CA THR A 474 -7.02 -34.24 1.42
C THR A 474 -6.79 -35.47 2.32
N GLN A 475 -5.56 -35.96 2.39
CA GLN A 475 -5.18 -37.07 3.29
C GLN A 475 -5.26 -36.67 4.77
N HIS A 476 -4.76 -35.49 5.12
CA HIS A 476 -4.67 -35.00 6.50
C HIS A 476 -6.04 -34.83 7.16
N PHE A 477 -7.04 -34.37 6.40
CA PHE A 477 -8.42 -34.21 6.85
C PHE A 477 -9.34 -35.37 6.48
N ARG A 478 -8.80 -36.44 5.86
CA ARG A 478 -9.55 -37.64 5.44
C ARG A 478 -10.78 -37.30 4.57
N LEU A 479 -10.59 -36.40 3.62
CA LEU A 479 -11.67 -35.99 2.73
C LEU A 479 -12.03 -37.16 1.80
N GLN A 480 -13.33 -37.49 1.71
CA GLN A 480 -13.79 -38.45 0.71
C GLN A 480 -13.61 -37.82 -0.67
N THR A 481 -12.93 -38.54 -1.57
CA THR A 481 -12.55 -38.07 -2.91
C THR A 481 -13.68 -38.26 -3.90
#